data_AF-A0A085LQ91-F1
#
_entry.id   AF-A0A085LQ91-F1
#
_cell.length_a   1.000
_cell.length_b   1.000
_cell.length_c   1.000
_cell.angle_alpha   90.00
_cell.angle_beta   90.00
_cell.angle_gamma   90.00
#
_symmetry.space_group_name_H-M   'P 1'
#
loop_
_entity.id
_entity.type
_entity.pdbx_description
1 polymer ?
#
loop_
_entity_poly.entity_id
_entity_poly.type
_entity_poly.pdbx_seq_one_letter_code
_entity_poly.pdbx_strand_id
1 'polypeptide(L)'
;MRRIVSGTIDRATAICDEDFLAAELEHIKATFLYNGHPSGLISSVIRQRTTRPEVVLPTQNVPLLVLPYYKGLGEKIRQMGKEIGFPTFFKSSFTMTAMVGHDKRRLPPENRPGVVYEVLCSFSASYIGETGNSLSQRFSQHLSCLNHYKNALSDLQGKETKRQGRPRKTDPHTALDEAIKESAIVEHSSHCNDQFFPKVTCQEEDFKLRKIREALFIRHNQVINRDKGKGVSDTWTNLITRKQLCKTTS
;
A
#
# COMPACT_ATOMS: atom_id res chain seq x y z
N MET A 1 5.38 24.71 -4.32
CA MET A 1 3.91 24.72 -4.12
C MET A 1 3.16 23.82 -5.11
N ARG A 2 3.22 24.04 -6.43
CA ARG A 2 2.48 23.23 -7.43
C ARG A 2 2.70 21.71 -7.30
N ARG A 3 3.94 21.28 -7.02
CA ARG A 3 4.31 19.87 -6.79
C ARG A 3 3.56 19.21 -5.62
N ILE A 4 3.25 19.97 -4.57
CA ILE A 4 2.56 19.45 -3.39
C ILE A 4 1.09 19.20 -3.74
N VAL A 5 0.43 20.20 -4.35
CA VAL A 5 -0.95 20.08 -4.80
C VAL A 5 -1.09 18.94 -5.81
N SER A 6 -0.18 18.84 -6.79
CA SER A 6 -0.21 17.76 -7.77
C SER A 6 0.03 16.40 -7.15
N GLY A 7 1.01 16.27 -6.23
CA GLY A 7 1.29 15.00 -5.57
C GLY A 7 0.14 14.52 -4.69
N THR A 8 -0.60 15.45 -4.08
CA THR A 8 -1.77 15.13 -3.25
C THR A 8 -2.93 14.63 -4.13
N ILE A 9 -3.19 15.28 -5.26
CA ILE A 9 -4.22 14.86 -6.23
C ILE A 9 -3.84 13.51 -6.89
N ASP A 10 -2.57 13.32 -7.26
CA ASP A 10 -2.06 12.06 -7.83
C ASP A 10 -2.21 10.91 -6.83
N ARG A 11 -2.01 11.16 -5.54
CA ARG A 11 -2.25 10.17 -4.48
C ARG A 11 -3.74 9.88 -4.27
N ALA A 12 -4.59 10.90 -4.27
CA ALA A 12 -6.03 10.72 -4.14
C ALA A 12 -6.59 9.86 -5.28
N THR A 13 -6.21 10.16 -6.52
CA THR A 13 -6.57 9.33 -7.69
C THR A 13 -6.01 7.90 -7.65
N ALA A 14 -4.82 7.72 -7.06
CA ALA A 14 -4.22 6.39 -6.92
C ALA A 14 -4.82 5.55 -5.78
N ILE A 15 -5.41 6.16 -4.75
CA ILE A 15 -5.81 5.45 -3.52
C ILE A 15 -7.35 5.38 -3.37
N CYS A 16 -8.06 6.46 -3.68
CA CYS A 16 -9.50 6.54 -3.47
C CYS A 16 -10.28 5.66 -4.46
N ASP A 17 -11.41 5.14 -3.99
CA ASP A 17 -12.41 4.52 -4.85
C ASP A 17 -13.16 5.60 -5.66
N GLU A 18 -13.68 5.22 -6.82
CA GLU A 18 -14.28 6.16 -7.78
C GLU A 18 -15.44 6.95 -7.18
N ASP A 19 -16.25 6.30 -6.33
CA ASP A 19 -17.41 6.91 -5.68
C ASP A 19 -17.04 8.07 -4.73
N PHE A 20 -15.89 7.98 -4.06
CA PHE A 20 -15.44 8.96 -3.07
C PHE A 20 -14.43 9.97 -3.62
N LEU A 21 -13.91 9.72 -4.83
CA LEU A 21 -12.87 10.55 -5.42
C LEU A 21 -13.32 12.00 -5.60
N ALA A 22 -14.56 12.24 -6.01
CA ALA A 22 -15.09 13.59 -6.21
C ALA A 22 -15.16 14.38 -4.89
N ALA A 23 -15.64 13.73 -3.82
CA ALA A 23 -15.70 14.33 -2.49
C ALA A 23 -14.29 14.62 -1.93
N GLU A 24 -13.35 13.70 -2.13
CA GLU A 24 -11.96 13.88 -1.70
C GLU A 24 -11.28 15.03 -2.44
N LEU A 25 -11.51 15.19 -3.75
CA LEU A 25 -10.95 16.30 -4.52
C LEU A 25 -11.47 17.66 -4.05
N GLU A 26 -12.75 17.76 -3.71
CA GLU A 26 -13.31 18.99 -3.11
C GLU A 26 -12.77 19.23 -1.69
N HIS A 27 -12.57 18.18 -0.89
CA HIS A 27 -11.93 18.30 0.42
C HIS A 27 -10.48 18.82 0.30
N ILE A 28 -9.68 18.25 -0.60
CA ILE A 28 -8.31 18.68 -0.88
C ILE A 28 -8.28 20.15 -1.30
N LYS A 29 -9.21 20.57 -2.17
CA LYS A 29 -9.35 21.95 -2.62
C LYS A 29 -9.68 22.90 -1.46
N ALA A 30 -10.63 22.53 -0.59
CA ALA A 30 -10.99 23.32 0.58
C ALA A 30 -9.79 23.48 1.55
N THR A 31 -9.08 22.38 1.84
CA THR A 31 -7.90 22.41 2.73
C THR A 31 -6.78 23.30 2.16
N PHE A 32 -6.50 23.22 0.86
CA PHE A 32 -5.48 24.09 0.26
C PHE A 32 -5.91 25.57 0.22
N LEU A 33 -7.20 25.86 0.01
CA LEU A 33 -7.72 27.24 0.08
C LEU A 33 -7.59 27.80 1.50
N TYR A 34 -7.93 27.01 2.52
CA TYR A 34 -7.79 27.38 3.93
C TYR A 34 -6.33 27.70 4.28
N ASN A 35 -5.38 26.94 3.73
CA ASN A 35 -3.94 27.17 3.89
C ASN A 35 -3.39 28.34 3.04
N GLY A 36 -4.26 29.17 2.43
CA GLY A 36 -3.87 30.37 1.70
C GLY A 36 -3.29 30.12 0.29
N HIS A 37 -3.49 28.94 -0.28
CA HIS A 37 -3.03 28.67 -1.65
C HIS A 37 -3.97 29.31 -2.70
N PRO A 38 -3.41 29.83 -3.82
CA PRO A 38 -4.21 30.52 -4.83
C PRO A 38 -5.18 29.56 -5.55
N SER A 39 -6.47 29.92 -5.57
CA SER A 39 -7.57 29.13 -6.16
C SER A 39 -7.35 28.78 -7.64
N GLY A 40 -6.75 29.70 -8.41
CA GLY A 40 -6.42 29.49 -9.82
C GLY A 40 -5.37 28.40 -10.05
N LEU A 41 -4.39 28.27 -9.13
CA LEU A 41 -3.40 27.20 -9.19
C LEU A 41 -4.06 25.84 -8.92
N ILE A 42 -4.89 25.77 -7.88
CA ILE A 42 -5.57 24.52 -7.46
C ILE A 42 -6.48 24.02 -8.59
N SER A 43 -7.35 24.90 -9.09
CA SER A 43 -8.30 24.57 -10.17
C SER A 43 -7.58 24.17 -11.47
N SER A 44 -6.48 24.83 -11.79
CA SER A 44 -5.64 24.50 -12.95
C SER A 44 -5.00 23.12 -12.82
N VAL A 45 -4.47 22.76 -11.64
CA VAL A 45 -3.86 21.45 -11.40
C VAL A 45 -4.90 20.34 -11.42
N ILE A 46 -6.05 20.53 -10.77
CA ILE A 46 -7.16 19.55 -10.81
C ILE A 46 -7.57 19.30 -12.25
N ARG A 47 -7.89 20.37 -13.00
CA ARG A 47 -8.27 20.26 -14.42
C ARG A 47 -7.24 19.50 -15.23
N GLN A 48 -5.96 19.86 -15.12
CA GLN A 48 -4.88 19.19 -15.85
C GLN A 48 -4.76 17.68 -15.55
N ARG A 49 -5.15 17.22 -14.36
CA ARG A 49 -5.05 15.81 -13.98
C ARG A 49 -6.31 15.02 -14.28
N THR A 50 -7.49 15.63 -14.14
CA THR A 50 -8.78 15.00 -14.47
C THR A 50 -9.03 14.93 -15.97
N THR A 51 -8.60 15.95 -16.73
CA THR A 51 -8.75 15.99 -18.21
C THR A 51 -7.52 15.52 -18.95
N ARG A 52 -6.51 14.95 -18.27
CA ARG A 52 -5.41 14.33 -18.99
C ARG A 52 -6.02 13.17 -19.77
N PRO A 53 -6.06 13.21 -21.12
CA PRO A 53 -6.42 12.01 -21.85
C PRO A 53 -5.41 10.95 -21.39
N GLU A 54 -5.89 9.75 -21.05
CA GLU A 54 -5.04 8.59 -21.22
C GLU A 54 -4.44 8.77 -22.61
N VAL A 55 -3.12 8.83 -22.69
CA VAL A 55 -2.47 8.68 -23.97
C VAL A 55 -2.73 7.22 -24.31
N VAL A 56 -3.91 6.96 -24.88
CA VAL A 56 -4.18 5.79 -25.67
C VAL A 56 -3.18 5.94 -26.80
N LEU A 57 -2.01 5.36 -26.60
CA LEU A 57 -1.07 5.13 -27.68
C LEU A 57 -1.93 4.44 -28.74
N PRO A 58 -2.08 5.03 -29.94
CA PRO A 58 -2.85 4.39 -30.98
C PRO A 58 -2.27 2.98 -31.11
N THR A 59 -3.12 1.98 -30.92
CA THR A 59 -2.80 0.57 -31.09
C THR A 59 -2.67 0.32 -32.59
N GLN A 60 -1.77 1.07 -33.24
CA GLN A 60 -1.18 0.63 -34.47
C GLN A 60 -0.40 -0.62 -34.07
N ASN A 61 -0.91 -1.79 -34.46
CA ASN A 61 -0.28 -3.11 -34.36
C ASN A 61 1.01 -3.16 -35.21
N VAL A 62 1.88 -2.19 -35.00
CA VAL A 62 3.13 -2.00 -35.72
C VAL A 62 4.21 -2.25 -34.67
N PRO A 63 5.05 -3.28 -34.86
CA PRO A 63 6.05 -3.64 -33.86
C PRO A 63 7.01 -2.47 -33.63
N LEU A 64 6.97 -1.87 -32.44
CA LEU A 64 7.83 -0.76 -32.06
C LEU A 64 9.25 -1.28 -31.73
N LEU A 65 10.28 -0.82 -32.45
CA LEU A 65 11.66 -1.21 -32.15
C LEU A 65 12.36 -0.13 -31.32
N VAL A 66 12.75 -0.48 -30.10
CA VAL A 66 13.47 0.42 -29.18
C VAL A 66 14.85 -0.16 -28.87
N LEU A 67 15.92 0.56 -29.23
CA LEU A 67 17.31 0.10 -29.06
C LEU A 67 18.24 1.22 -28.54
N PRO A 68 19.40 0.90 -27.95
CA PRO A 68 20.42 1.90 -27.66
C PRO A 68 20.95 2.54 -28.95
N TYR A 69 21.24 3.85 -28.93
CA TYR A 69 21.87 4.51 -30.07
C TYR A 69 23.33 4.09 -30.22
N TYR A 70 23.66 3.52 -31.38
CA TYR A 70 25.04 3.25 -31.80
C TYR A 70 25.32 4.02 -33.09
N LYS A 71 26.30 4.92 -33.06
CA LYS A 71 26.65 5.76 -34.21
C LYS A 71 26.96 4.92 -35.45
N GLY A 72 26.29 5.19 -36.57
CA GLY A 72 26.45 4.52 -37.84
C GLY A 72 25.58 3.27 -38.03
N LEU A 73 25.21 2.58 -36.94
CA LEU A 73 24.30 1.43 -36.96
C LEU A 73 22.85 1.87 -36.72
N GLY A 74 22.63 2.79 -35.78
CA GLY A 74 21.32 3.31 -35.43
C GLY A 74 20.64 3.96 -36.63
N GLU A 75 21.34 4.82 -37.38
CA GLU A 75 20.80 5.48 -38.57
C GLU A 75 20.32 4.48 -39.62
N LYS A 76 21.10 3.42 -39.87
CA LYS A 76 20.76 2.36 -40.82
C LYS A 76 19.54 1.58 -40.36
N ILE A 77 19.48 1.22 -39.07
CA ILE A 77 18.32 0.52 -38.48
C ILE A 77 17.07 1.40 -38.56
N ARG A 78 17.20 2.72 -38.33
CA ARG A 78 16.08 3.66 -38.47
C ARG A 78 15.60 3.79 -39.91
N GLN A 79 16.52 3.76 -40.87
CA GLN A 79 16.19 3.78 -42.29
C GLN A 79 15.43 2.52 -42.71
N MET A 80 15.94 1.33 -42.35
CA MET A 80 15.25 0.06 -42.61
C MET A 80 13.87 0.00 -41.94
N GLY A 81 13.76 0.51 -40.71
CA GLY A 81 12.47 0.59 -40.02
C GLY A 81 11.45 1.45 -40.75
N LYS A 82 11.85 2.58 -41.33
CA LYS A 82 10.97 3.41 -42.16
C LYS A 82 10.51 2.70 -43.43
N GLU A 83 11.39 1.94 -44.08
CA GLU A 83 11.08 1.19 -45.30
C GLU A 83 10.10 0.03 -45.04
N ILE A 84 10.28 -0.69 -43.93
CA ILE A 84 9.45 -1.85 -43.54
C ILE A 84 8.18 -1.42 -42.79
N GLY A 85 8.09 -0.14 -42.40
CA GLY A 85 6.91 0.44 -41.77
C GLY A 85 6.86 0.27 -40.26
N PHE A 86 7.98 0.05 -39.58
CA PHE A 86 8.04 0.08 -38.11
C PHE A 86 8.82 1.29 -37.56
N PRO A 87 8.22 2.05 -36.62
CA PRO A 87 8.90 3.17 -35.99
C PRO A 87 10.02 2.68 -35.07
N THR A 88 11.19 3.31 -35.21
CA THR A 88 12.43 2.99 -34.48
C THR A 88 12.80 4.14 -33.56
N PHE A 89 12.91 3.86 -32.27
CA PHE A 89 13.29 4.84 -31.25
C PHE A 89 14.59 4.46 -30.58
N PHE A 90 15.45 5.46 -30.35
CA PHE A 90 16.69 5.25 -29.61
C PHE A 90 16.51 5.63 -28.15
N LYS A 91 16.87 4.70 -27.26
CA LYS A 91 17.14 5.04 -25.86
C LYS A 91 18.60 5.47 -25.76
N SER A 92 18.91 6.51 -24.99
CA SER A 92 20.28 6.70 -24.53
C SER A 92 20.67 5.44 -23.74
N SER A 93 21.94 5.05 -23.77
CA SER A 93 22.46 4.07 -22.81
C SER A 93 22.05 4.48 -21.40
N PHE A 94 21.98 3.50 -20.48
CA PHE A 94 21.66 3.71 -19.07
C PHE A 94 22.30 5.02 -18.60
N THR A 95 21.49 5.97 -18.13
CA THR A 95 22.01 7.20 -17.54
C THR A 95 22.99 6.80 -16.44
N MET A 96 24.06 7.58 -16.20
CA MET A 96 24.95 7.33 -15.07
C MET A 96 24.17 7.13 -13.77
N THR A 97 23.04 7.82 -13.59
CA THR A 97 22.12 7.64 -12.47
C THR A 97 21.45 6.26 -12.42
N ALA A 98 21.22 5.56 -13.53
CA ALA A 98 20.70 4.19 -13.53
C ALA A 98 21.81 3.14 -13.28
N MET A 99 23.04 3.40 -13.74
CA MET A 99 24.20 2.54 -13.48
C MET A 99 24.79 2.71 -12.07
N VAL A 100 24.84 3.95 -11.57
CA VAL A 100 25.46 4.34 -10.30
C VAL A 100 24.42 4.58 -9.20
N GLY A 101 23.18 4.93 -9.57
CA GLY A 101 22.10 5.18 -8.61
C GLY A 101 21.51 3.90 -8.05
N HIS A 102 22.33 3.18 -7.31
CA HIS A 102 21.91 2.32 -6.21
C HIS A 102 21.77 3.14 -4.91
N ASP A 103 21.30 4.39 -5.01
CA ASP A 103 21.17 5.29 -3.86
C ASP A 103 20.12 4.76 -2.85
N LYS A 104 19.16 3.98 -3.34
CA LYS A 104 18.30 3.15 -2.49
C LYS A 104 18.97 1.81 -2.23
N ARG A 105 19.46 1.59 -1.00
CA ARG A 105 19.90 0.27 -0.54
C ARG A 105 18.80 -0.76 -0.85
N ARG A 106 19.14 -1.78 -1.63
CA ARG A 106 18.23 -2.91 -1.86
C ARG A 106 18.04 -3.63 -0.52
N LEU A 107 16.83 -3.62 0.00
CA LEU A 107 16.51 -4.34 1.23
C LEU A 107 16.61 -5.85 0.98
N PRO A 108 17.08 -6.63 1.96
CA PRO A 108 17.04 -8.08 1.87
C PRO A 108 15.58 -8.54 1.67
N PRO A 109 15.36 -9.69 1.00
CA PRO A 109 14.01 -10.16 0.65
C PRO A 109 12.99 -10.15 1.80
N GLU A 110 13.45 -10.47 3.01
CA GLU A 110 12.67 -10.49 4.26
C GLU A 110 12.17 -9.12 4.73
N ASN A 111 12.85 -8.03 4.36
CA ASN A 111 12.51 -6.66 4.75
C ASN A 111 11.85 -5.87 3.62
N ARG A 112 11.46 -6.53 2.53
CA ARG A 112 10.84 -5.86 1.40
C ARG A 112 9.46 -5.30 1.79
N PRO A 113 9.17 -4.04 1.41
CA PRO A 113 7.84 -3.47 1.58
C PRO A 113 6.83 -4.05 0.60
N GLY A 114 5.54 -3.77 0.82
CA GLY A 114 4.47 -4.17 -0.09
C GLY A 114 4.16 -5.66 0.04
N VAL A 115 3.80 -6.08 1.26
CA VAL A 115 3.51 -7.48 1.55
C VAL A 115 2.10 -7.63 2.11
N VAL A 116 1.44 -8.72 1.73
CA VAL A 116 0.31 -9.27 2.47
C VAL A 116 0.89 -10.29 3.44
N TYR A 117 0.54 -10.15 4.71
CA TYR A 117 1.05 -10.97 5.79
C TYR A 117 -0.09 -11.56 6.61
N GLU A 118 0.25 -12.65 7.28
CA GLU A 118 -0.59 -13.34 8.23
C GLU A 118 0.09 -13.29 9.60
N VAL A 119 -0.69 -13.05 10.65
CA VAL A 119 -0.24 -13.16 12.04
C VAL A 119 -1.00 -14.32 12.66
N LEU A 120 -0.26 -15.38 12.96
CA LEU A 120 -0.80 -16.58 13.58
C LEU A 120 -0.76 -16.45 15.10
N CYS A 121 -1.84 -16.84 15.75
CA CYS A 121 -1.91 -17.05 17.18
C CYS A 121 -1.71 -18.55 17.48
N SER A 122 -1.11 -18.89 18.62
CA SER A 122 -0.96 -20.28 19.07
C SER A 122 -2.28 -21.05 19.13
N PHE A 123 -3.41 -20.36 19.34
CA PHE A 123 -4.75 -20.94 19.39
C PHE A 123 -5.41 -21.12 18.01
N SER A 124 -4.62 -21.23 16.94
CA SER A 124 -5.10 -21.43 15.55
C SER A 124 -5.94 -20.30 14.96
N ALA A 125 -5.98 -19.14 15.63
CA ALA A 125 -6.56 -17.92 15.06
C ALA A 125 -5.53 -17.23 14.15
N SER A 126 -5.98 -16.68 13.03
CA SER A 126 -5.13 -15.96 12.08
C SER A 126 -5.67 -14.54 11.82
N TYR A 127 -4.78 -13.57 11.72
CA TYR A 127 -5.08 -12.22 11.25
C TYR A 127 -4.37 -11.97 9.94
N ILE A 128 -5.05 -11.43 8.94
CA ILE A 128 -4.45 -11.12 7.64
C ILE A 128 -4.45 -9.61 7.45
N GLY A 129 -3.33 -9.05 7.00
CA GLY A 129 -3.27 -7.63 6.68
C GLY A 129 -2.29 -7.34 5.55
N GLU A 130 -2.41 -6.16 4.98
CA GLU A 130 -1.39 -5.61 4.09
C GLU A 130 -0.52 -4.56 4.76
N THR A 131 0.70 -4.41 4.27
CA THR A 131 1.55 -3.28 4.62
C THR A 131 2.39 -2.81 3.43
N GLY A 132 2.46 -1.48 3.28
CA GLY A 132 3.43 -0.82 2.42
C GLY A 132 4.81 -0.66 3.05
N ASN A 133 4.99 -1.03 4.31
CA ASN A 133 6.29 -1.06 5.01
C ASN A 133 6.82 -2.49 5.12
N SER A 134 7.94 -2.71 5.82
CA SER A 134 8.39 -4.07 6.14
C SER A 134 7.42 -4.75 7.12
N LEU A 135 7.34 -6.09 7.04
CA LEU A 135 6.56 -6.88 7.99
C LEU A 135 7.00 -6.65 9.44
N SER A 136 8.31 -6.55 9.68
CA SER A 136 8.89 -6.28 11.00
C SER A 136 8.37 -4.97 11.60
N GLN A 137 8.33 -3.90 10.80
CA GLN A 137 7.84 -2.60 11.24
C GLN A 137 6.33 -2.62 11.49
N ARG A 138 5.56 -3.32 10.66
CA ARG A 138 4.12 -3.47 10.89
C ARG A 138 3.83 -4.29 12.14
N PHE A 139 4.59 -5.36 12.38
CA PHE A 139 4.44 -6.19 13.56
C PHE A 139 4.83 -5.44 14.84
N SER A 140 5.89 -4.61 14.81
CA SER A 140 6.24 -3.77 15.96
C SER A 140 5.13 -2.75 16.32
N GLN A 141 4.38 -2.25 15.33
CA GLN A 141 3.22 -1.39 15.59
C GLN A 141 2.13 -2.16 16.34
N HIS A 142 1.81 -3.39 15.90
CA HIS A 142 0.85 -4.26 16.59
C HIS A 142 1.28 -4.57 18.02
N LEU A 143 2.56 -4.89 18.24
CA LEU A 143 3.12 -5.10 19.58
C LEU A 143 3.06 -3.83 20.44
N SER A 144 3.25 -2.65 19.85
CA SER A 144 3.08 -1.38 20.56
C SER A 144 1.65 -1.23 21.07
N CYS A 145 0.65 -1.47 20.23
CA CYS A 145 -0.77 -1.43 20.63
C CYS A 145 -1.08 -2.44 21.76
N LEU A 146 -0.53 -3.67 21.67
CA LEU A 146 -0.65 -4.68 22.73
C LEU A 146 -0.02 -4.23 24.05
N ASN A 147 1.16 -3.59 23.99
CA ASN A 147 1.79 -3.03 25.17
C ASN A 147 0.97 -1.87 25.75
N HIS A 148 0.36 -1.02 24.91
CA HIS A 148 -0.55 0.03 25.38
C HIS A 148 -1.73 -0.54 26.16
N TYR A 149 -2.33 -1.63 25.66
CA TYR A 149 -3.41 -2.38 26.30
C TYR A 149 -2.98 -3.00 27.64
N LYS A 150 -1.87 -3.78 27.65
CA LYS A 150 -1.34 -4.40 28.88
C LYS A 150 -0.98 -3.38 29.96
N ASN A 151 -0.47 -2.22 29.56
CA ASN A 151 -0.16 -1.12 30.46
C ASN A 151 -1.44 -0.49 31.06
N ALA A 152 -2.51 -0.33 30.25
CA ALA A 152 -3.81 0.15 30.74
C ALA A 152 -4.45 -0.84 31.72
N LEU A 153 -4.41 -2.14 31.40
CA LEU A 153 -4.87 -3.20 32.31
C LEU A 153 -4.11 -3.21 33.63
N SER A 154 -2.79 -2.99 33.59
CA SER A 154 -1.98 -2.97 34.81
C SER A 154 -2.32 -1.77 35.70
N ASP A 155 -2.62 -0.61 35.09
CA ASP A 155 -3.09 0.58 35.80
C ASP A 155 -4.44 0.33 36.48
N LEU A 156 -5.39 -0.33 35.80
CA LEU A 156 -6.67 -0.74 36.39
C LEU A 156 -6.53 -1.72 37.54
N GLN A 157 -5.56 -2.64 37.45
CA GLN A 157 -5.28 -3.63 38.50
C GLN A 157 -4.49 -3.05 39.69
N GLY A 158 -4.16 -1.74 39.66
CA GLY A 158 -3.38 -1.11 40.73
C GLY A 158 -1.95 -1.64 40.86
N LYS A 159 -1.42 -2.32 39.83
CA LYS A 159 -0.04 -2.82 39.83
C LYS A 159 0.89 -1.66 39.50
N GLU A 160 1.54 -1.11 40.53
CA GLU A 160 2.55 -0.06 40.34
C GLU A 160 3.68 -0.57 39.44
N THR A 161 3.69 -0.10 38.19
CA THR A 161 4.86 -0.17 37.32
C THR A 161 5.69 1.07 37.59
N LYS A 162 6.98 0.91 37.92
CA LYS A 162 7.92 2.04 38.05
C LYS A 162 8.04 2.77 36.71
N ARG A 163 7.18 3.75 36.47
CA ARG A 163 7.19 4.56 35.24
C ARG A 163 8.20 5.68 35.41
N GLN A 164 9.20 5.74 34.53
CA GLN A 164 9.94 6.97 34.31
C GLN A 164 9.12 7.86 33.35
N GLY A 165 8.59 8.97 33.86
CA GLY A 165 7.93 9.98 33.03
C GLY A 165 6.55 10.43 33.52
N ARG A 166 5.85 11.17 32.65
CA ARG A 166 4.55 11.77 32.94
C ARG A 166 3.46 10.69 33.04
N PRO A 167 2.58 10.72 34.06
CA PRO A 167 1.39 9.88 34.10
C PRO A 167 0.51 10.05 32.85
N ARG A 168 -0.22 9.01 32.47
CA ARG A 168 -1.25 9.12 31.42
C ARG A 168 -2.29 10.15 31.87
N LYS A 169 -2.71 11.01 30.94
CA LYS A 169 -3.81 11.97 31.16
C LYS A 169 -5.18 11.31 31.02
N THR A 170 -5.26 10.26 30.20
CA THR A 170 -6.50 9.56 29.87
C THR A 170 -6.82 8.54 30.95
N ASP A 171 -8.11 8.40 31.26
CA ASP A 171 -8.63 7.36 32.15
C ASP A 171 -8.22 5.95 31.65
N PRO A 172 -7.83 5.03 32.55
CA PRO A 172 -7.39 3.69 32.16
C PRO A 172 -8.44 2.86 31.42
N HIS A 173 -9.75 2.99 31.72
CA HIS A 173 -10.81 2.30 30.98
C HIS A 173 -10.91 2.83 29.55
N THR A 174 -10.94 4.16 29.38
CA THR A 174 -10.96 4.77 28.05
C THR A 174 -9.73 4.36 27.23
N ALA A 175 -8.55 4.33 27.85
CA ALA A 175 -7.32 3.91 27.18
C ALA A 175 -7.35 2.42 26.78
N LEU A 176 -8.09 1.58 27.51
CA LEU A 176 -8.31 0.18 27.18
C LEU A 176 -9.19 0.03 25.94
N ASP A 177 -10.32 0.73 25.95
CA ASP A 177 -11.31 0.71 24.85
C ASP A 177 -10.71 1.26 23.57
N GLU A 178 -9.92 2.33 23.65
CA GLU A 178 -9.14 2.86 22.53
C GLU A 178 -8.17 1.80 21.98
N ALA A 179 -7.39 1.15 22.84
CA ALA A 179 -6.43 0.14 22.40
C ALA A 179 -7.11 -1.08 21.73
N ILE A 180 -8.24 -1.52 22.26
CA ILE A 180 -9.07 -2.57 21.63
C ILE A 180 -9.55 -2.07 20.27
N LYS A 181 -10.12 -0.88 20.18
CA LYS A 181 -10.66 -0.32 18.93
C LYS A 181 -9.59 -0.15 17.83
N GLU A 182 -8.34 0.13 18.17
CA GLU A 182 -7.28 0.36 17.17
C GLU A 182 -6.76 -0.93 16.52
N SER A 183 -6.92 -2.10 17.13
CA SER A 183 -6.36 -3.35 16.58
C SER A 183 -7.18 -4.59 16.88
N ALA A 184 -7.54 -5.32 15.82
CA ALA A 184 -8.18 -6.65 15.92
C ALA A 184 -7.29 -7.67 16.66
N ILE A 185 -5.96 -7.54 16.57
CA ILE A 185 -5.03 -8.39 17.32
C ILE A 185 -5.13 -8.12 18.82
N VAL A 186 -5.30 -6.85 19.22
CA VAL A 186 -5.49 -6.47 20.63
C VAL A 186 -6.82 -7.01 21.16
N GLU A 187 -7.90 -6.87 20.39
CA GLU A 187 -9.21 -7.42 20.74
C GLU A 187 -9.19 -8.96 20.88
N HIS A 188 -8.46 -9.65 20.03
CA HIS A 188 -8.28 -11.10 20.20
C HIS A 188 -7.42 -11.43 21.43
N SER A 189 -6.37 -10.63 21.70
CA SER A 189 -5.46 -10.85 22.83
C SER A 189 -6.11 -10.68 24.20
N SER A 190 -7.24 -9.98 24.31
CA SER A 190 -7.99 -9.90 25.57
C SER A 190 -8.64 -11.24 25.95
N HIS A 191 -8.86 -12.11 24.96
CA HIS A 191 -9.46 -13.43 25.12
C HIS A 191 -8.43 -14.57 24.97
N CYS A 192 -7.23 -14.27 24.47
CA CYS A 192 -6.18 -15.23 24.14
C CYS A 192 -4.83 -14.71 24.67
N ASN A 193 -4.24 -15.40 25.65
CA ASN A 193 -3.02 -14.92 26.33
C ASN A 193 -1.72 -15.37 25.63
N ASP A 194 -1.78 -15.51 24.30
CA ASP A 194 -0.79 -16.26 23.50
C ASP A 194 0.21 -15.38 22.75
N GLN A 195 1.24 -16.05 22.22
CA GLN A 195 2.26 -15.46 21.36
C GLN A 195 1.77 -15.34 19.91
N PHE A 196 2.20 -14.27 19.24
CA PHE A 196 1.89 -13.99 17.84
C PHE A 196 3.09 -14.25 16.94
N PHE A 197 2.86 -14.89 15.80
CA PHE A 197 3.89 -15.24 14.82
C PHE A 197 3.57 -14.61 13.46
N PRO A 198 4.30 -13.55 13.05
CA PRO A 198 4.08 -12.90 11.76
C PRO A 198 4.74 -13.70 10.63
N LYS A 199 4.03 -13.84 9.51
CA LYS A 199 4.46 -14.57 8.31
C LYS A 199 4.09 -13.81 7.05
N VAL A 200 5.02 -13.72 6.09
CA VAL A 200 4.71 -13.17 4.76
C VAL A 200 3.93 -14.21 3.95
N THR A 201 2.78 -13.82 3.41
CA THR A 201 1.96 -14.66 2.54
C THR A 201 2.30 -14.43 1.08
N CYS A 202 2.33 -13.16 0.65
CA CYS A 202 2.76 -12.80 -0.70
C CYS A 202 3.27 -11.36 -0.78
N GLN A 203 4.08 -11.08 -1.81
CA GLN A 203 4.56 -9.74 -2.12
C GLN A 203 3.76 -9.15 -3.30
N GLU A 204 3.33 -7.90 -3.17
CA GLU A 204 2.66 -7.10 -4.19
C GLU A 204 2.99 -5.63 -3.97
N GLU A 205 3.73 -5.01 -4.89
CA GLU A 205 4.18 -3.63 -4.74
C GLU A 205 3.02 -2.64 -5.02
N ASP A 206 2.13 -2.99 -5.95
CA ASP A 206 0.98 -2.15 -6.29
C ASP A 206 -0.04 -2.14 -5.13
N PHE A 207 -0.36 -0.95 -4.64
CA PHE A 207 -1.28 -0.78 -3.52
C PHE A 207 -2.69 -1.31 -3.80
N LYS A 208 -3.24 -1.06 -4.99
CA LYS A 208 -4.61 -1.48 -5.35
C LYS A 208 -4.67 -3.00 -5.47
N LEU A 209 -3.70 -3.61 -6.14
CA LEU A 209 -3.61 -5.06 -6.26
C LEU A 209 -3.37 -5.71 -4.89
N ARG A 210 -2.55 -5.10 -4.04
CA ARG A 210 -2.31 -5.58 -2.68
C ARG A 210 -3.57 -5.56 -1.82
N LYS A 211 -4.40 -4.52 -1.94
CA LYS A 211 -5.73 -4.45 -1.29
C LYS A 211 -6.68 -5.53 -1.77
N ILE A 212 -6.66 -5.84 -3.07
CA ILE A 212 -7.46 -6.94 -3.64
C ILE A 212 -6.97 -8.28 -3.09
N ARG A 213 -5.65 -8.52 -3.07
CA ARG A 213 -5.07 -9.75 -2.52
C ARG A 213 -5.41 -9.92 -1.04
N GLU A 214 -5.26 -8.89 -0.23
CA GLU A 214 -5.68 -8.87 1.18
C GLU A 214 -7.14 -9.32 1.33
N ALA A 215 -8.06 -8.70 0.57
CA ALA A 215 -9.47 -9.05 0.61
C ALA A 215 -9.74 -10.51 0.21
N LEU A 216 -9.05 -11.01 -0.81
CA LEU A 216 -9.16 -12.40 -1.23
C LEU A 216 -8.71 -13.37 -0.12
N PHE A 217 -7.57 -13.09 0.52
CA PHE A 217 -7.09 -13.91 1.63
C PHE A 217 -8.04 -13.89 2.84
N ILE A 218 -8.58 -12.73 3.20
CA ILE A 218 -9.55 -12.60 4.30
C ILE A 218 -10.82 -13.41 4.03
N ARG A 219 -11.34 -13.38 2.80
CA ARG A 219 -12.61 -14.06 2.46
C ARG A 219 -12.51 -15.57 2.36
N HIS A 220 -11.33 -16.11 2.06
CA HIS A 220 -11.12 -17.54 1.82
C HIS A 220 -10.45 -18.27 3.00
N ASN A 221 -10.13 -17.57 4.08
CA ASN A 221 -9.54 -18.15 5.29
C ASN A 221 -10.38 -17.78 6.53
N GLN A 222 -10.31 -18.60 7.59
CA GLN A 222 -10.90 -18.24 8.88
C GLN A 222 -9.95 -17.28 9.61
N VAL A 223 -10.35 -16.01 9.66
CA VAL A 223 -9.52 -14.92 10.22
C VAL A 223 -10.27 -14.12 11.28
N ILE A 224 -9.52 -13.47 12.18
CA ILE A 224 -10.05 -12.58 13.24
C ILE A 224 -10.25 -11.13 12.76
N ASN A 225 -10.12 -10.87 11.46
CA ASN A 225 -10.34 -9.55 10.88
C ASN A 225 -11.79 -9.08 11.12
N ARG A 226 -11.95 -7.78 11.39
CA ARG A 226 -13.27 -7.15 11.59
C ARG A 226 -14.02 -6.90 10.28
N ASP A 227 -13.28 -6.67 9.21
CA ASP A 227 -13.82 -6.40 7.88
C ASP A 227 -13.45 -7.52 6.89
N LYS A 228 -14.10 -7.52 5.72
CA LYS A 228 -13.86 -8.47 4.62
C LYS A 228 -12.91 -7.93 3.56
N GLY A 229 -12.14 -6.89 3.88
CA GLY A 229 -11.31 -6.14 2.94
C GLY A 229 -12.11 -5.47 1.81
N LYS A 230 -11.41 -5.17 0.71
CA LYS A 230 -11.98 -4.54 -0.49
C LYS A 230 -13.09 -5.38 -1.13
N GLY A 231 -14.07 -4.71 -1.76
CA GLY A 231 -15.10 -5.35 -2.57
C GLY A 231 -14.49 -6.10 -3.75
N VAL A 232 -14.59 -7.43 -3.76
CA VAL A 232 -14.21 -8.29 -4.90
C VAL A 232 -15.44 -9.07 -5.36
N SER A 233 -15.61 -9.23 -6.68
CA SER A 233 -16.70 -10.02 -7.26
C SER A 233 -16.58 -11.50 -6.89
N ASP A 234 -17.71 -12.13 -6.56
CA ASP A 234 -17.77 -13.55 -6.20
C ASP A 234 -17.45 -14.50 -7.37
N THR A 235 -17.40 -13.97 -8.60
CA THR A 235 -16.97 -14.71 -9.80
C THR A 235 -15.58 -15.34 -9.62
N TRP A 236 -14.70 -14.70 -8.84
CA TRP A 236 -13.34 -15.16 -8.57
C TRP A 236 -13.27 -16.32 -7.57
N THR A 237 -14.30 -16.50 -6.74
CA THR A 237 -14.32 -17.49 -5.65
C THR A 237 -14.13 -18.92 -6.17
N ASN A 238 -14.80 -19.26 -7.27
CA ASN A 238 -14.67 -20.59 -7.88
C ASN A 238 -13.26 -20.87 -8.42
N LEU A 239 -12.60 -19.86 -8.99
CA LEU A 239 -11.24 -20.00 -9.50
C LEU A 239 -10.24 -20.17 -8.35
N ILE A 240 -10.38 -19.36 -7.31
CA ILE A 240 -9.48 -19.35 -6.14
C ILE A 240 -9.56 -20.69 -5.39
N THR A 241 -10.76 -21.19 -5.13
CA THR A 241 -10.97 -22.47 -4.43
C THR A 241 -10.43 -23.64 -5.24
N ARG A 242 -10.66 -23.66 -6.57
CA ARG A 242 -10.18 -24.76 -7.45
C ARG A 242 -8.67 -24.76 -7.61
N LYS A 243 -8.05 -23.59 -7.73
CA LYS A 243 -6.60 -23.45 -7.93
C LYS A 243 -5.82 -23.29 -6.63
N GLN A 244 -6.51 -23.24 -5.49
CA GLN A 244 -5.91 -23.12 -4.16
C GLN A 244 -4.98 -21.90 -4.01
N LEU A 245 -5.34 -20.79 -4.66
CA LEU A 245 -4.49 -19.60 -4.82
C LEU A 245 -4.32 -18.80 -3.52
N CYS A 246 -5.26 -18.93 -2.58
CA CYS A 246 -5.30 -18.15 -1.34
C CYS A 246 -5.09 -19.02 -0.09
N LYS A 247 -4.40 -20.16 -0.21
CA LYS A 247 -4.04 -20.97 0.95
C LYS A 247 -2.96 -20.30 1.78
N THR A 248 -3.22 -20.08 3.05
CA THR A 248 -2.16 -19.87 4.03
C THR A 248 -1.49 -21.22 4.29
N THR A 249 -0.16 -21.26 4.21
CA THR A 249 0.59 -22.50 4.46
C THR A 249 0.60 -22.74 5.96
N SER A 250 -0.08 -23.79 6.42
CA SER A 250 0.10 -24.40 7.74
C SER A 250 1.49 -25.02 7.84
#